data_AF-A0A6G4WNE6-F1
#
_entry.id   AF-A0A6G4WNE6-F1
#
_cell.length_a   1.000
_cell.length_b   1.000
_cell.length_c   1.000
_cell.angle_alpha   90.00
_cell.angle_beta   90.00
_cell.angle_gamma   90.00
#
_symmetry.space_group_name_H-M   'P 1'
#
loop_
_entity.id
_entity.type
_entity.pdbx_description
1 polymer ?
#
loop_
_entity_poly.entity_id
_entity_poly.type
_entity_poly.pdbx_seq_one_letter_code
_entity_poly.pdbx_strand_id
1 'polypeptide(L)' 'MAMTDLGSDRLGPAGDVFYAALLKAHEGLSPEDSARLNARLVLILANQVGDRNVLQAALDKATERFAS' A
#
# COMPACT_ATOMS: atom_id res chain seq x y z
N MET A 1 12.22 -14.04 -14.20
CA MET A 1 12.19 -13.30 -12.93
C MET A 1 11.05 -13.86 -12.10
N ALA A 2 11.27 -14.17 -10.83
CA ALA A 2 10.22 -14.71 -9.98
C ALA A 2 9.05 -13.72 -9.88
N MET A 3 7.83 -14.18 -10.15
CA MET A 3 6.62 -13.43 -9.81
C MET A 3 6.63 -13.27 -8.30
N THR A 4 6.98 -12.08 -7.84
CA THR A 4 6.92 -11.69 -6.44
C THR A 4 5.51 -11.97 -5.93
N ASP A 5 5.33 -12.92 -5.01
CA ASP A 5 4.04 -13.09 -4.33
C ASP A 5 3.79 -11.84 -3.49
N LEU A 6 2.93 -10.95 -3.98
CA LEU A 6 2.60 -9.67 -3.34
C LEU A 6 1.67 -9.83 -2.14
N GLY A 7 1.06 -11.01 -1.94
CA GLY A 7 0.18 -11.30 -0.81
C GLY A 7 0.90 -11.81 0.44
N SER A 8 2.16 -12.21 0.32
CA SER A 8 2.96 -12.69 1.45
C SER A 8 3.45 -11.54 2.35
N ASP A 9 3.40 -11.76 3.67
CA ASP A 9 4.01 -10.85 4.64
C ASP A 9 5.54 -10.80 4.43
N ARG A 10 6.04 -9.60 4.14
CA ARG A 10 7.47 -9.31 3.98
C ARG A 10 8.05 -8.45 5.08
N LEU A 11 7.20 -7.86 5.92
CA LEU A 11 7.63 -6.90 6.94
C LEU A 11 7.75 -7.55 8.31
N GLY A 12 7.02 -8.65 8.57
CA GLY A 12 7.03 -9.30 9.87
C GLY A 12 6.75 -8.28 10.99
N PRO A 13 7.54 -8.27 12.09
CA PRO A 13 7.37 -7.30 13.17
C PRO A 13 7.50 -5.82 12.74
N ALA A 14 8.21 -5.53 11.65
CA ALA A 14 8.32 -4.16 11.13
C ALA A 14 6.99 -3.67 10.52
N GLY A 15 6.10 -4.60 10.15
CA GLY A 15 4.77 -4.28 9.61
C GLY A 15 3.91 -3.59 10.65
N ASP A 16 3.92 -4.08 11.89
CA ASP A 16 3.20 -3.47 13.00
C ASP A 16 3.71 -2.06 13.32
N VAL A 17 5.04 -1.88 13.29
CA VAL A 17 5.67 -0.57 13.52
C VAL A 17 5.26 0.44 12.44
N PHE A 18 5.28 0.02 11.17
CA PHE A 18 4.84 0.88 10.07
C PHE A 18 3.34 1.18 10.14
N TYR A 19 2.52 0.19 10.47
CA TYR A 19 1.07 0.37 10.61
C TYR A 19 0.71 1.35 11.73
N ALA A 20 1.40 1.27 12.87
CA ALA A 20 1.24 2.24 13.96
C ALA A 20 1.63 3.67 13.52
N ALA A 21 2.73 3.82 12.78
CA ALA A 21 3.14 5.11 12.24
C ALA A 21 2.13 5.65 11.21
N LEU A 22 1.54 4.79 10.38
CA LEU A 22 0.50 5.16 9.44
C LEU A 22 -0.77 5.63 10.16
N LEU A 23 -1.26 4.88 11.15
CA LEU A 23 -2.39 5.29 11.99
C LEU A 23 -2.18 6.66 12.62
N LYS A 24 -0.99 6.88 13.19
CA LYS A 24 -0.62 8.18 13.77
C LYS A 24 -0.65 9.31 12.75
N ALA A 25 -0.24 9.05 11.51
CA ALA A 25 -0.29 10.06 10.44
C ALA A 25 -1.73 10.46 10.04
N HIS A 26 -2.73 9.63 10.37
CA HIS A 26 -4.14 9.93 10.14
C HIS A 26 -4.83 10.64 11.31
N GLU A 27 -4.18 10.76 12.48
CA GLU A 27 -4.79 11.38 13.66
C GLU A 27 -5.21 12.82 13.39
N GLY A 28 -6.48 13.14 13.67
CA GLY A 28 -7.04 14.48 13.48
C GLY A 28 -7.38 14.86 12.04
N LEU A 29 -7.15 13.97 11.06
CA LEU A 29 -7.54 14.22 9.67
C LEU A 29 -9.04 13.95 9.44
N SER A 30 -9.63 14.74 8.54
CA SER A 30 -10.95 14.42 7.99
C SER A 30 -10.88 13.14 7.13
N PRO A 31 -12.02 12.47 6.86
CA PRO A 31 -12.03 11.33 5.94
C PRO A 31 -11.47 11.67 4.55
N GLU A 32 -11.71 12.89 4.07
CA GLU A 32 -11.19 13.35 2.78
C GLU A 32 -9.67 13.54 2.81
N ASP A 33 -9.15 14.19 3.86
CA ASP A 33 -7.70 14.39 4.02
C ASP A 33 -6.96 13.07 4.23
N SER A 34 -7.58 12.13 4.94
CA SER A 34 -7.11 10.76 5.10
C SER A 34 -6.99 10.04 3.75
N ALA A 35 -7.99 10.17 2.87
CA ALA A 35 -7.93 9.63 1.52
C ALA A 35 -6.84 10.30 0.67
N ARG A 36 -6.66 11.62 0.79
CA ARG A 36 -5.58 12.37 0.12
C ARG A 36 -4.20 11.92 0.58
N LEU A 37 -4.01 11.69 1.88
CA LEU A 37 -2.77 11.15 2.45
C LEU A 37 -2.45 9.77 1.87
N ASN A 38 -3.44 8.87 1.84
CA ASN A 38 -3.27 7.53 1.27
C ASN A 38 -2.92 7.58 -0.22
N ALA A 39 -3.61 8.38 -1.01
CA ALA A 39 -3.30 8.54 -2.44
C ALA A 39 -1.87 9.03 -2.66
N ARG A 40 -1.41 10.02 -1.88
CA ARG A 40 -0.04 10.53 -1.95
C ARG A 40 1.00 9.47 -1.55
N LEU A 41 0.73 8.71 -0.47
CA LEU A 41 1.60 7.63 -0.03
C LEU A 41 1.74 6.54 -1.11
N VAL A 42 0.63 6.13 -1.73
CA VAL A 42 0.62 5.16 -2.84
C VAL A 42 1.48 5.66 -4.00
N LEU A 43 1.36 6.92 -4.40
CA LEU A 43 2.18 7.50 -5.49
C LEU A 43 3.68 7.52 -5.15
N ILE A 44 4.05 7.86 -3.91
CA ILE A 44 5.44 7.85 -3.45
C ILE A 44 6.01 6.42 -3.51
N LEU A 45 5.27 5.44 -2.99
CA LEU A 45 5.69 4.04 -3.01
C LEU A 45 5.74 3.49 -4.44
N ALA A 46 4.81 3.88 -5.31
CA ALA A 46 4.81 3.48 -6.72
C ALA A 46 6.05 3.98 -7.45
N ASN A 47 6.44 5.25 -7.20
CA ASN A 47 7.67 5.82 -7.74
C ASN A 47 8.92 5.10 -7.20
N GLN A 48 8.92 4.71 -5.92
CA GLN A 48 10.02 3.94 -5.32
C GLN A 48 10.16 2.54 -5.95
N VAL A 49 9.05 1.90 -6.30
CA VAL A 49 9.03 0.58 -6.95
C VAL A 49 9.54 0.68 -8.39
N GLY A 50 9.10 1.67 -9.17
CA GLY A 50 9.62 1.96 -10.51
C GLY A 50 9.31 0.92 -11.60
N ASP A 51 8.62 -0.18 -11.28
CA ASP A 51 8.29 -1.26 -12.22
C ASP A 51 6.77 -1.36 -12.44
N ARG A 52 6.31 -1.02 -13.65
CA ARG A 52 4.90 -1.06 -14.05
C ARG A 52 4.26 -2.45 -13.86
N ASN A 53 4.98 -3.54 -14.11
CA ASN A 53 4.42 -4.88 -14.00
C ASN A 53 4.17 -5.26 -12.53
N VAL A 54 5.06 -4.86 -11.63
CA VAL A 54 4.87 -5.02 -10.19
C VAL A 54 3.69 -4.19 -9.70
N LEU A 55 3.56 -2.94 -10.17
CA LEU A 55 2.44 -2.07 -9.83
C LEU A 55 1.09 -2.62 -10.32
N GLN A 56 1.04 -3.17 -11.54
CA GLN A 56 -0.17 -3.79 -12.06
C GLN A 56 -0.56 -5.03 -11.24
N ALA A 57 0.40 -5.91 -10.94
CA ALA A 57 0.15 -7.08 -10.11
C ALA A 57 -0.34 -6.70 -8.69
N ALA A 58 0.14 -5.58 -8.14
CA ALA A 58 -0.32 -5.07 -6.85
C ALA A 58 -1.77 -4.57 -6.91
N LEU A 59 -2.15 -3.87 -7.99
CA LEU A 59 -3.52 -3.43 -8.22
C LEU A 59 -4.48 -4.61 -8.41
N ASP A 60 -4.09 -5.58 -9.22
CA ASP A 60 -4.89 -6.80 -9.46
C ASP A 60 -5.11 -7.55 -8.13
N LYS A 61 -4.07 -7.66 -7.30
CA LYS A 61 -4.18 -8.29 -5.98
C LYS A 61 -5.06 -7.50 -5.01
N ALA A 62 -4.96 -6.17 -4.99
CA ALA A 62 -5.77 -5.32 -4.13
C ALA A 62 -7.27 -5.32 -4.53
N THR A 63 -7.56 -5.52 -5.82
CA THR A 63 -8.92 -5.52 -6.36
C THR A 63 -9.61 -6.89 -6.35
N GLU A 64 -8.86 -7.98 -6.11
CA GLU A 64 -9.34 -9.37 -6.10
C GLU A 64 -10.62 -9.58 -5.27
N ARG A 65 -10.74 -8.92 -4.10
CA ARG A 65 -11.91 -9.06 -3.21
C ARG A 65 -13.15 -8.26 -3.66
N PHE A 66 -13.01 -7.35 -4.62
CA PHE A 66 -14.10 -6.49 -5.12
C PHE A 66 -14.63 -6.94 -6.48
N ALA A 67 -14.00 -7.94 -7.11
CA ALA A 67 -14.31 -8.42 -8.45
C ALA A 67 -15.48 -9.44 -8.50
N SER A 68 -16.41 -9.40 -7.54
CA SER A 68 -17.62 -10.24 -7.51
C SER A 68 -18.75 -9.70 -8.37
#